data_AF-A0AAD6RP14-F1
#
_entry.id   AF-A0AAD6RP14-F1
#
_cell.length_a   1.000
_cell.length_b   1.000
_cell.length_c   1.000
_cell.angle_alpha   90.00
_cell.angle_beta   90.00
_cell.angle_gamma   90.00
#
_symmetry.space_group_name_H-M   'P 1'
#
loop_
_entity.id
_entity.type
_entity.pdbx_description
1 polymer ?
#
loop_
_entity_poly.entity_id
_entity_poly.type
_entity_poly.pdbx_seq_one_letter_code
_entity_poly.pdbx_strand_id
1 'polypeptide(L)'
;MFHAFLMKRKLIPSGPGALFPSQSHTAALISSAENGNSRAAEEEDFSLENSSFRLINVFFLAGIAENASRPLAFALKDSWRIRYHSAHLSYLLKAIQKGANVKAYYIWSFLDDFEWDAGYTVRFGVTYVDFKNNLKRYLKSSARWFQLLLKK
;
A
#
# COMPACT_ATOMS: atom_id res chain seq x y z
N MET A 1 -26.18 -5.20 -6.17
CA MET A 1 -26.31 -3.75 -5.95
C MET A 1 -25.12 -3.23 -5.17
N PHE A 2 -24.06 -2.79 -5.85
CA PHE A 2 -23.06 -1.90 -5.29
C PHE A 2 -22.85 -0.78 -6.30
N HIS A 3 -23.22 0.43 -5.89
CA HIS A 3 -23.26 1.63 -6.71
C HIS A 3 -21.84 2.18 -6.92
N ALA A 4 -21.51 2.49 -8.18
CA ALA A 4 -20.30 3.20 -8.57
C ALA A 4 -20.30 4.63 -8.01
N PHE A 5 -19.23 5.02 -7.31
CA PHE A 5 -19.03 6.39 -6.85
C PHE A 5 -18.35 7.21 -7.95
N LEU A 6 -19.16 7.94 -8.73
CA LEU A 6 -18.73 8.98 -9.65
C LEU A 6 -18.08 10.13 -8.85
N MET A 7 -16.76 10.31 -8.99
CA MET A 7 -16.09 11.55 -8.56
C MET A 7 -16.64 12.73 -9.36
N LYS A 8 -17.35 13.64 -8.68
CA LYS A 8 -17.59 14.99 -9.20
C LYS A 8 -16.24 15.70 -9.32
N ARG A 9 -15.75 15.89 -10.55
CA ARG A 9 -14.72 16.89 -10.87
C ARG A 9 -15.24 18.25 -10.40
N LYS A 10 -14.60 18.86 -9.40
CA LYS A 10 -14.71 20.29 -9.14
C LYS A 10 -14.10 21.00 -10.35
N LEU A 11 -14.95 21.67 -11.12
CA LEU A 11 -14.56 22.55 -12.22
C LEU A 11 -13.72 23.69 -11.64
N ILE A 12 -12.49 23.83 -12.13
CA ILE A 12 -11.67 25.02 -11.93
C ILE A 12 -12.24 26.09 -12.88
N PRO A 13 -12.62 27.29 -12.40
CA PRO A 13 -13.05 28.35 -13.30
C PRO A 13 -11.84 28.90 -14.06
N SER A 14 -11.93 28.87 -15.39
CA SER A 14 -10.99 29.51 -16.30
C SER A 14 -11.22 31.02 -16.31
N GLY A 15 -10.37 31.77 -15.60
CA GLY A 15 -10.24 33.23 -15.69
C GLY A 15 -8.78 33.62 -15.96
N PRO A 16 -8.50 34.66 -16.77
CA PRO A 16 -7.15 35.05 -17.10
C PRO A 16 -6.55 35.85 -15.94
N GLY A 17 -5.66 35.24 -15.16
CA GLY A 17 -5.00 35.94 -14.04
C GLY A 17 -4.21 35.09 -13.05
N ALA A 18 -3.84 33.84 -13.37
CA ALA A 18 -2.95 33.06 -12.51
C ALA A 18 -1.49 33.44 -12.80
N LEU A 19 -0.89 34.24 -11.92
CA LEU A 19 0.54 34.53 -11.92
C LEU A 19 1.33 33.22 -11.71
N PHE A 20 2.18 32.87 -12.67
CA PHE A 20 3.28 31.93 -12.46
C PHE A 20 4.40 32.66 -11.68
N PRO A 21 5.01 32.07 -10.63
CA PRO A 21 6.17 32.69 -10.00
C PRO A 21 7.35 32.68 -10.98
N SER A 22 7.95 33.85 -11.19
CA SER A 22 9.13 34.07 -12.05
C SER A 22 10.40 33.45 -11.44
N GLN A 23 11.36 33.10 -12.29
CA GLN A 23 12.66 32.48 -11.98
C GLN A 23 13.60 33.28 -11.04
N SER A 24 13.15 34.39 -10.46
CA SER A 24 13.92 35.21 -9.52
C SER A 24 14.01 34.61 -8.11
N HIS A 25 13.07 33.75 -7.70
CA HIS A 25 13.07 33.16 -6.36
C HIS A 25 14.04 31.98 -6.20
N THR A 26 14.41 31.31 -7.30
CA THR A 26 15.33 30.16 -7.26
C THR A 26 16.79 30.59 -7.02
N ALA A 27 17.14 31.84 -7.34
CA ALA A 27 18.49 32.38 -7.14
C ALA A 27 18.79 32.74 -5.67
N ALA A 28 17.76 33.06 -4.87
CA ALA A 28 17.94 33.46 -3.48
C ALA A 28 18.31 32.27 -2.55
N LEU A 29 17.86 31.06 -2.88
CA LEU A 29 18.16 29.85 -2.08
C LEU A 29 19.59 29.34 -2.28
N ILE A 30 20.21 29.60 -3.45
CA ILE A 30 21.57 29.12 -3.73
C ILE A 30 22.62 30.04 -3.09
N SER A 31 22.37 31.35 -3.00
CA SER A 31 23.28 32.30 -2.34
C SER A 31 23.39 32.11 -0.83
N SER A 32 22.40 31.51 -0.16
CA SER A 32 22.44 31.26 1.29
C SER A 32 23.12 29.94 1.66
N ALA A 33 23.35 29.04 0.71
CA ALA A 33 24.02 27.75 0.96
C ALA A 33 25.56 27.87 1.03
N GLU A 34 26.15 28.94 0.51
CA GLU A 34 27.61 29.15 0.48
C GLU A 34 28.15 29.88 1.72
N ASN A 35 27.28 30.52 2.51
CA ASN A 35 27.67 31.15 3.77
C ASN A 35 27.36 30.20 4.93
N GLY A 36 28.37 29.41 5.29
CA GLY A 36 28.36 28.39 6.36
C GLY A 36 27.87 28.89 7.72
N ASN A 37 26.56 29.03 7.87
CA ASN A 37 25.91 29.29 9.13
C ASN A 37 25.20 28.01 9.59
N SER A 38 25.88 27.29 10.48
CA SER A 38 25.35 26.17 11.24
C SER A 38 24.22 26.65 12.15
N ARG A 39 23.01 26.75 11.61
CA ARG A 39 21.78 26.82 12.40
C ARG A 39 21.03 25.51 12.18
N ALA A 40 20.73 24.87 13.30
CA ALA A 40 20.02 23.61 13.40
C ALA A 40 18.87 23.56 12.38
N ALA A 41 18.83 22.49 11.59
CA ALA A 41 17.62 22.14 10.87
C ALA A 41 16.52 21.99 11.93
N GLU A 42 15.60 22.94 11.96
CA GLU A 42 14.39 22.84 12.78
C GLU A 42 13.67 21.57 12.34
N GLU A 43 13.67 20.56 13.23
CA GLU A 43 12.66 19.50 13.17
C GLU A 43 11.32 20.22 13.27
N GLU A 44 10.60 20.34 12.15
CA GLU A 44 9.19 20.69 12.21
C GLU A 44 8.48 19.55 12.94
N ASP A 45 8.30 19.76 14.25
CA ASP A 45 7.41 19.00 15.10
C ASP A 45 6.00 19.10 14.50
N PHE A 46 5.58 18.00 13.85
CA PHE A 46 4.25 17.82 13.30
C PHE A 46 3.26 17.65 14.47
N SER A 47 3.07 18.74 15.21
CA SER A 47 2.04 18.87 16.22
C SER A 47 0.68 18.73 15.52
N LEU A 48 -0.02 17.65 15.87
CA LEU A 48 -1.33 17.24 15.35
C LEU A 48 -2.47 18.19 15.76
N GLU A 49 -2.17 19.45 16.02
CA GLU A 49 -3.08 20.41 16.66
C GLU A 49 -3.86 21.25 15.64
N ASN A 50 -4.25 20.65 14.52
CA ASN A 50 -5.31 21.19 13.66
C ASN A 50 -6.37 20.11 13.41
N SER A 51 -7.31 20.09 14.35
CA SER A 51 -8.49 19.23 14.40
C SER A 51 -9.38 19.41 13.17
N SER A 52 -9.39 18.41 12.27
CA SER A 52 -10.62 17.93 11.62
C SER A 52 -10.53 16.50 11.07
N PHE A 53 -9.35 15.88 11.04
CA PHE A 53 -9.22 14.44 10.83
C PHE A 53 -9.13 13.74 12.18
N ARG A 54 -10.26 13.64 12.90
CA ARG A 54 -10.38 12.66 13.98
C ARG A 54 -9.92 11.31 13.42
N LEU A 55 -8.86 10.76 14.00
CA LEU A 55 -8.15 9.54 13.60
C LEU A 55 -9.07 8.51 12.95
N ILE A 56 -9.16 8.55 11.62
CA ILE A 56 -9.88 7.53 10.86
C ILE A 56 -9.16 6.21 11.16
N ASN A 57 -9.90 5.20 11.63
CA ASN A 57 -9.35 3.87 11.78
C ASN A 57 -8.83 3.42 10.41
N VAL A 58 -7.51 3.22 10.29
CA VAL A 58 -6.91 2.82 9.02
C VAL A 58 -6.89 1.30 8.93
N PHE A 59 -7.46 0.78 7.84
CA PHE A 59 -7.40 -0.62 7.45
C PHE A 59 -6.48 -0.75 6.24
N PHE A 60 -5.50 -1.64 6.31
CA PHE A 60 -4.53 -1.82 5.23
C PHE A 60 -4.86 -3.09 4.44
N LEU A 61 -4.91 -2.98 3.12
CA LEU A 61 -5.04 -4.10 2.19
C LEU A 61 -3.76 -4.21 1.36
N ALA A 62 -3.16 -5.39 1.30
CA ALA A 62 -1.96 -5.59 0.50
C ALA A 62 -1.93 -6.99 -0.12
N GLY A 63 -1.42 -7.07 -1.35
CA GLY A 63 -1.34 -8.31 -2.10
C GLY A 63 -0.28 -8.25 -3.18
N ILE A 64 0.20 -9.43 -3.57
CA ILE A 64 1.17 -9.58 -4.64
C ILE A 64 0.84 -10.82 -5.49
N ALA A 65 0.86 -10.63 -6.81
CA ALA A 65 0.43 -11.62 -7.78
C ALA A 65 1.57 -12.58 -8.18
N GLU A 66 1.21 -13.82 -8.50
CA GLU A 66 2.05 -14.77 -9.22
C GLU A 66 1.46 -15.07 -10.60
N ASN A 67 2.30 -15.43 -11.57
CA ASN A 67 1.82 -15.98 -12.85
C ASN A 67 1.19 -17.37 -12.64
N ALA A 68 -0.04 -17.57 -13.13
CA ALA A 68 -0.82 -18.80 -12.98
C ALA A 68 -0.27 -20.00 -13.75
N SER A 69 0.66 -19.79 -14.69
CA SER A 69 1.25 -20.84 -15.53
C SER A 69 2.27 -21.72 -14.80
N ARG A 70 2.59 -21.39 -13.54
CA ARG A 70 3.58 -22.15 -12.75
C ARG A 70 3.04 -23.53 -12.36
N PRO A 71 3.89 -24.58 -12.37
CA PRO A 71 3.48 -25.89 -11.89
C PRO A 71 3.06 -25.84 -10.41
N LEU A 72 2.10 -26.69 -10.02
CA LEU A 72 1.53 -26.71 -8.67
C LEU A 72 2.59 -26.75 -7.57
N ALA A 73 3.61 -27.60 -7.70
CA ALA A 73 4.67 -27.75 -6.71
C ALA A 73 5.45 -26.43 -6.44
N PHE A 74 5.59 -25.57 -7.45
CA PHE A 74 6.19 -24.25 -7.32
C PHE A 74 5.20 -23.21 -6.78
N ALA A 75 3.96 -23.23 -7.28
CA ALA A 75 2.91 -22.31 -6.82
C ALA A 75 2.57 -22.47 -5.32
N LEU A 76 2.75 -23.67 -4.75
CA LEU A 76 2.60 -23.92 -3.32
C LEU A 76 3.78 -23.39 -2.49
N LYS A 77 4.96 -23.20 -3.09
CA LYS A 77 6.20 -22.74 -2.42
C LYS A 77 6.43 -21.24 -2.68
N ASP A 78 5.50 -20.41 -2.25
CA ASP A 78 5.44 -18.96 -2.49
C ASP A 78 6.21 -18.13 -1.45
N SER A 79 7.49 -18.45 -1.19
CA SER A 79 8.33 -17.75 -0.19
C SER A 79 8.49 -16.25 -0.45
N TRP A 80 8.40 -15.83 -1.71
CA TRP A 80 8.43 -14.43 -2.10
C TRP A 80 7.21 -13.65 -1.59
N ARG A 81 6.03 -14.28 -1.50
CA ARG A 81 4.81 -13.69 -0.92
C ARG A 81 4.97 -13.50 0.59
N ILE A 82 5.60 -14.46 1.27
CA ILE A 82 5.98 -14.31 2.69
C ILE A 82 6.89 -13.10 2.87
N ARG A 83 7.93 -12.97 2.04
CA ARG A 83 8.86 -11.82 2.10
C ARG A 83 8.14 -10.49 1.89
N TYR A 84 7.22 -10.43 0.92
CA TYR A 84 6.40 -9.26 0.66
C TYR A 84 5.58 -8.84 1.88
N HIS A 85 4.81 -9.76 2.47
CA HIS A 85 3.97 -9.44 3.62
C HIS A 85 4.78 -9.14 4.88
N SER A 86 5.87 -9.88 5.13
CA SER A 86 6.79 -9.61 6.24
C SER A 86 7.36 -8.19 6.17
N ALA A 87 7.80 -7.76 4.98
CA ALA A 87 8.27 -6.39 4.78
C ALA A 87 7.14 -5.37 5.04
N HIS A 88 5.94 -5.57 4.48
CA HIS A 88 4.81 -4.65 4.67
C HIS A 88 4.40 -4.52 6.13
N LEU A 89 4.31 -5.64 6.86
CA LEU A 89 4.00 -5.63 8.28
C LEU A 89 5.09 -4.91 9.09
N SER A 90 6.36 -5.03 8.71
CA SER A 90 7.45 -4.31 9.38
C SER A 90 7.33 -2.79 9.21
N TYR A 91 6.95 -2.30 8.02
CA TYR A 91 6.71 -0.87 7.79
C TYR A 91 5.42 -0.39 8.43
N LEU A 92 4.37 -1.22 8.45
CA LEU A 92 3.12 -0.92 9.14
C LEU A 92 3.37 -0.75 10.64
N LEU A 93 4.19 -1.61 11.25
CA LEU A 93 4.57 -1.49 12.65
C LEU A 93 5.31 -0.16 12.91
N LYS A 94 6.25 0.22 12.04
CA LYS A 94 6.93 1.53 12.13
C LYS A 94 5.95 2.70 12.02
N ALA A 95 4.93 2.61 11.16
CA ALA A 95 3.90 3.62 11.04
C ALA A 95 3.05 3.73 12.30
N ILE A 96 2.66 2.58 12.89
CA ILE A 96 1.94 2.54 14.17
C ILE A 96 2.78 3.17 15.29
N GLN A 97 4.08 2.87 15.35
CA GLN A 97 5.01 3.47 16.32
C GLN A 97 5.14 5.00 16.16
N LYS A 98 4.90 5.54 14.97
CA LYS A 98 4.87 6.98 14.68
C LYS A 98 3.49 7.63 14.86
N GLY A 99 2.52 6.92 15.45
CA GLY A 99 1.20 7.46 15.78
C GLY A 99 0.08 7.15 14.78
N ALA A 100 0.32 6.33 13.75
CA ALA A 100 -0.76 5.90 12.85
C ALA A 100 -1.76 4.99 13.57
N ASN A 101 -3.05 5.34 13.54
CA ASN A 101 -4.14 4.54 14.13
C ASN A 101 -4.59 3.40 13.19
N VAL A 102 -3.75 2.36 13.06
CA VAL A 102 -4.06 1.16 12.27
C VAL A 102 -4.80 0.13 13.12
N LYS A 103 -5.93 -0.38 12.62
CA LYS A 103 -6.74 -1.37 13.35
C LYS A 103 -6.64 -2.79 12.80
N ALA A 104 -6.41 -2.94 11.51
CA ALA A 104 -6.23 -4.26 10.92
C ALA A 104 -5.40 -4.24 9.63
N TYR A 105 -4.87 -5.42 9.31
CA TYR A 105 -4.20 -5.74 8.07
C TYR A 105 -4.94 -6.89 7.39
N TYR A 106 -5.42 -6.65 6.18
CA TYR A 106 -6.09 -7.64 5.35
C TYR A 106 -5.16 -8.03 4.19
N ILE A 107 -5.06 -9.34 3.95
CA ILE A 107 -4.26 -9.88 2.87
C ILE A 107 -5.15 -10.00 1.64
N TRP A 108 -4.70 -9.43 0.53
CA TRP A 108 -5.22 -9.74 -0.80
C TRP A 108 -4.39 -10.88 -1.41
N SER A 109 -4.92 -12.09 -1.55
CA SER A 109 -6.29 -12.53 -1.24
C SER A 109 -6.31 -13.86 -0.50
N PHE A 110 -7.49 -14.28 -0.03
CA PHE A 110 -7.63 -15.55 0.67
C PHE A 110 -7.49 -16.75 -0.28
N LEU A 111 -8.09 -16.67 -1.46
CA LEU A 111 -8.12 -17.69 -2.51
C LEU A 111 -7.55 -17.11 -3.80
N ASP A 112 -6.95 -17.96 -4.64
CA ASP A 112 -6.80 -17.59 -6.04
C ASP A 112 -8.19 -17.46 -6.66
N ASP A 113 -8.52 -16.28 -7.20
CA ASP A 113 -9.83 -15.92 -7.75
C ASP A 113 -9.68 -15.30 -9.16
N PHE A 114 -10.76 -14.67 -9.64
CA PHE A 114 -10.80 -14.00 -10.94
C PHE A 114 -10.31 -12.56 -10.78
N GLU A 115 -9.19 -12.23 -11.44
CA GLU A 115 -8.51 -10.95 -11.28
C GLU A 115 -8.78 -10.01 -12.47
N TRP A 116 -10.03 -9.54 -12.57
CA TRP A 116 -10.48 -8.50 -13.51
C TRP A 116 -9.94 -8.69 -14.93
N ASP A 117 -9.16 -7.72 -15.44
CA ASP A 117 -8.60 -7.73 -16.79
C ASP A 117 -7.59 -8.87 -17.02
N ALA A 118 -7.01 -9.43 -15.96
CA ALA A 118 -6.09 -10.56 -16.02
C ALA A 118 -6.80 -11.92 -15.95
N GLY A 119 -8.09 -11.96 -15.60
CA GLY A 119 -8.83 -13.19 -15.39
C GLY A 119 -8.12 -14.17 -14.45
N TYR A 120 -7.96 -15.42 -14.87
CA TYR A 120 -7.26 -16.46 -14.07
C TYR A 120 -5.76 -16.61 -14.41
N THR A 121 -5.16 -15.63 -15.10
CA THR A 121 -3.75 -15.70 -15.50
C THR A 121 -2.77 -15.28 -14.40
N VAL A 122 -3.28 -14.66 -13.33
CA VAL A 122 -2.52 -14.27 -12.15
C VAL A 122 -3.17 -14.83 -10.88
N ARG A 123 -2.38 -14.91 -9.80
CA ARG A 123 -2.76 -15.58 -8.55
C ARG A 123 -2.27 -14.79 -7.34
N PHE A 124 -3.18 -14.18 -6.59
CA PHE A 124 -2.87 -13.45 -5.36
C PHE A 124 -3.09 -14.28 -4.08
N GLY A 125 -3.90 -15.33 -4.16
CA GLY A 125 -4.35 -16.10 -3.02
C GLY A 125 -3.23 -16.68 -2.19
N VAL A 126 -3.34 -16.62 -0.87
CA VAL A 126 -2.53 -17.45 0.04
C VAL A 126 -2.95 -18.93 -0.01
N THR A 127 -4.13 -19.21 -0.58
CA THR A 127 -4.62 -20.56 -0.86
C THR A 127 -4.70 -20.76 -2.37
N TYR A 128 -4.05 -21.81 -2.86
CA TYR A 128 -4.11 -22.20 -4.27
C TYR A 128 -5.47 -22.81 -4.60
N VAL A 129 -6.06 -22.42 -5.72
CA VAL A 129 -7.29 -23.01 -6.27
C VAL A 129 -6.99 -23.67 -7.61
N ASP A 130 -7.26 -24.98 -7.69
CA ASP A 130 -7.15 -25.76 -8.92
C ASP A 130 -8.42 -25.63 -9.76
N PHE A 131 -8.43 -24.66 -10.68
CA PHE A 131 -9.55 -24.41 -11.57
C PHE A 131 -9.85 -25.58 -12.55
N LYS A 132 -8.88 -26.47 -12.78
CA LYS A 132 -9.03 -27.62 -13.69
C LYS A 132 -9.48 -28.88 -12.97
N ASN A 133 -9.28 -28.96 -11.66
CA ASN A 133 -9.61 -30.13 -10.84
C ASN A 133 -10.66 -29.78 -9.77
N ASN A 134 -11.88 -29.52 -10.22
CA ASN A 134 -13.05 -29.30 -9.36
C ASN A 134 -12.83 -28.27 -8.24
N LEU A 135 -12.09 -27.20 -8.53
CA LEU A 135 -11.80 -26.11 -7.58
C LEU A 135 -11.11 -26.59 -6.29
N LYS A 136 -10.28 -27.65 -6.36
CA LYS A 136 -9.60 -28.17 -5.17
C LYS A 136 -8.65 -27.10 -4.59
N ARG A 137 -8.64 -26.99 -3.25
CA ARG A 137 -7.88 -25.96 -2.53
C ARG A 137 -6.67 -26.54 -1.82
N TYR A 138 -5.57 -25.80 -1.86
CA TYR A 138 -4.31 -26.19 -1.24
C TYR A 138 -3.67 -24.97 -0.56
N LEU A 139 -3.34 -25.11 0.73
CA LEU A 139 -2.65 -24.05 1.45
C LEU A 139 -1.22 -23.89 0.91
N LYS A 140 -0.87 -22.66 0.51
CA LYS A 140 0.50 -22.32 0.12
C LYS A 140 1.35 -22.10 1.37
N SER A 141 2.67 -22.00 1.20
CA SER A 141 3.60 -21.69 2.30
C SER A 141 3.24 -20.38 3.00
N SER A 142 2.78 -19.37 2.27
CA SER A 142 2.33 -18.10 2.86
C SER A 142 1.15 -18.26 3.82
N ALA A 143 0.14 -19.07 3.49
CA ALA A 143 -0.97 -19.35 4.39
C ALA A 143 -0.50 -20.01 5.69
N ARG A 144 0.41 -20.99 5.59
CA ARG A 144 0.99 -21.66 6.77
C ARG A 144 1.81 -20.69 7.61
N TRP A 145 2.56 -19.79 6.98
CA TRP A 145 3.30 -18.75 7.67
C TRP A 145 2.38 -17.80 8.44
N PHE A 146 1.29 -17.34 7.83
CA PHE A 146 0.28 -16.53 8.53
C PHE A 146 -0.40 -17.30 9.68
N GLN A 147 -0.67 -18.59 9.52
CA GLN A 147 -1.17 -19.42 10.62
C GLN A 147 -0.20 -19.45 11.80
N LEU A 148 1.11 -19.56 11.55
CA LEU A 148 2.12 -19.52 12.61
C LEU A 148 2.23 -18.13 13.24
N LEU A 149 2.17 -17.07 12.44
CA LEU A 149 2.22 -15.69 12.91
C LEU A 149 1.04 -15.34 13.82
N LEU A 150 -0.15 -15.90 13.54
CA LEU A 150 -1.39 -15.61 14.27
C LEU A 150 -1.64 -16.55 15.46
N LYS A 151 -0.83 -17.60 15.64
CA LYS A 151 -0.94 -18.48 16.81
C LYS A 151 -0.53 -17.68 18.06
N LYS A 152 -1.43 -17.67 19.05
CA LYS A 152 -1.19 -17.12 20.38
C LYS A 152 -0.45 -18.11 21.26
#